data_AF-A0A7V9U2G9-F1
#
_entry.id   AF-A0A7V9U2G9-F1
#
_cell.length_a   1.000
_cell.length_b   1.000
_cell.length_c   1.000
_cell.angle_alpha   90.00
_cell.angle_beta   90.00
_cell.angle_gamma   90.00
#
_symmetry.space_group_name_H-M   'P 1'
#
loop_
_entity.id
_entity.type
_entity.pdbx_description
1 polymer ?
#
loop_
_entity_poly.entity_id
_entity_poly.type
_entity_poly.pdbx_seq_one_letter_code
_entity_poly.pdbx_strand_id
1 'polypeptide(L)'
;MAYLSRGARFWLATRALMTGVFLLAGTNPLQLSTAVVVELILLSVVLAFVDTYRHHERAFIANLGIRPFVLVILFAAPALIGEVALWLGAGAFS
;
A
#
# COMPACT_ATOMS: atom_id res chain seq x y z
N MET A 1 13.10 8.26 4.92
CA MET A 1 11.91 8.95 4.35
C MET A 1 11.54 8.49 2.95
N ALA A 2 12.49 8.24 2.04
CA ALA A 2 12.18 7.81 0.66
C ALA A 2 11.32 6.53 0.55
N TYR A 3 11.56 5.52 1.40
CA TYR A 3 10.80 4.26 1.36
C TYR A 3 9.34 4.41 1.84
N LEU A 4 9.10 5.25 2.85
CA LEU A 4 7.74 5.55 3.32
C LEU A 4 6.93 6.31 2.27
N SER A 5 7.54 7.33 1.63
CA SER A 5 6.87 8.07 0.56
C SER A 5 6.62 7.21 -0.67
N ARG A 6 7.53 6.29 -1.01
CA ARG A 6 7.34 5.29 -2.06
C ARG A 6 6.17 4.35 -1.73
N GLY A 7 6.12 3.79 -0.52
CA GLY A 7 4.99 2.97 -0.06
C GLY A 7 3.65 3.71 -0.13
N ALA A 8 3.61 4.96 0.34
CA ALA A 8 2.42 5.80 0.27
C ALA A 8 1.94 6.06 -1.18
N ARG A 9 2.86 6.35 -2.11
CA ARG A 9 2.53 6.55 -3.52
C ARG A 9 1.94 5.30 -4.16
N PHE A 10 2.55 4.13 -3.92
CA PHE A 10 2.05 2.88 -4.47
C PHE A 10 0.70 2.48 -3.87
N TRP A 11 0.51 2.70 -2.57
CA TRP A 11 -0.79 2.49 -1.95
C TRP A 11 -1.85 3.42 -2.55
N LEU A 12 -1.60 4.73 -2.63
CA LEU A 12 -2.54 5.68 -3.24
C LEU A 12 -2.89 5.34 -4.69
N ALA A 13 -1.89 4.98 -5.50
CA ALA A 13 -2.11 4.60 -6.89
C ALA A 13 -2.96 3.33 -7.00
N THR A 14 -2.62 2.30 -6.22
CA THR A 14 -3.36 1.02 -6.19
C THR A 14 -4.79 1.25 -5.71
N ARG A 15 -4.97 2.06 -4.66
CA ARG A 15 -6.28 2.36 -4.09
C ARG A 15 -7.14 3.18 -5.05
N ALA A 16 -6.58 4.20 -5.70
CA ALA A 16 -7.29 5.01 -6.68
C ALA A 16 -7.77 4.17 -7.88
N LEU A 17 -6.90 3.31 -8.41
CA LEU A 17 -7.24 2.39 -9.51
C LEU A 17 -8.38 1.46 -9.10
N MET A 18 -8.28 0.83 -7.94
CA MET A 18 -9.26 -0.15 -7.48
C MET A 18 -10.58 0.50 -7.10
N THR A 19 -10.55 1.71 -6.52
CA THR A 19 -11.75 2.53 -6.33
C THR A 19 -12.44 2.80 -7.67
N GLY A 20 -11.70 3.15 -8.73
CA GLY A 20 -12.26 3.31 -10.07
C GLY A 20 -12.91 2.02 -10.60
N VAL A 21 -12.25 0.88 -10.44
CA VAL A 21 -12.79 -0.44 -10.83
C VAL A 21 -14.09 -0.75 -10.07
N PHE A 22 -14.12 -0.54 -8.76
CA PHE A 22 -15.31 -0.82 -7.94
C PHE A 22 -16.47 0.12 -8.25
N LEU A 23 -16.20 1.40 -8.54
CA LEU A 23 -17.21 2.36 -8.99
C LEU A 23 -17.81 1.94 -10.34
N LEU A 24 -16.99 1.49 -11.29
CA LEU A 24 -17.47 0.97 -12.58
C LEU A 24 -18.28 -0.33 -12.41
N ALA A 25 -17.94 -1.15 -11.43
CA ALA A 25 -18.70 -2.35 -11.07
C ALA A 25 -19.98 -2.06 -10.26
N GLY A 26 -20.26 -0.79 -9.92
CA GLY A 26 -21.43 -0.40 -9.11
C GLY A 26 -21.35 -0.81 -7.63
N THR A 27 -20.16 -1.13 -7.14
CA THR A 27 -19.91 -1.54 -5.75
C THR A 27 -19.36 -0.39 -4.91
N ASN A 28 -19.65 -0.37 -3.61
CA ASN A 28 -19.16 0.69 -2.72
C ASN A 28 -17.66 0.49 -2.41
N PRO A 29 -16.76 1.36 -2.88
CA PRO A 29 -15.31 1.21 -2.71
C PRO A 29 -14.83 1.48 -1.28
N LEU A 30 -15.70 2.01 -0.41
CA LEU A 30 -15.42 2.25 1.01
C LEU A 30 -15.77 1.06 1.89
N GLN A 31 -16.68 0.19 1.45
CA GLN A 31 -17.13 -1.00 2.17
C GLN A 31 -16.58 -2.27 1.54
N LEU A 32 -15.25 -2.33 1.40
CA LEU A 32 -14.59 -3.51 0.88
C LEU A 32 -14.48 -4.59 1.95
N SER A 33 -14.55 -5.85 1.52
CA SER A 33 -14.29 -6.97 2.42
C SER A 33 -12.84 -6.94 2.92
N THR A 34 -12.60 -7.47 4.12
CA THR A 34 -11.26 -7.53 4.72
C THR A 34 -10.27 -8.25 3.81
N ALA A 35 -10.71 -9.28 3.07
CA ALA A 35 -9.87 -10.00 2.11
C ALA A 35 -9.35 -9.07 1.01
N VAL A 36 -10.22 -8.27 0.40
CA VAL A 36 -9.85 -7.31 -0.66
C VAL A 36 -8.90 -6.24 -0.12
N VAL A 37 -9.13 -5.74 1.10
CA VAL A 37 -8.23 -4.77 1.73
C VAL A 37 -6.82 -5.36 1.94
N VAL A 38 -6.73 -6.60 2.40
CA VAL A 38 -5.44 -7.30 2.57
C VAL A 38 -4.75 -7.47 1.22
N GLU A 39 -5.47 -7.86 0.17
CA GLU A 39 -4.92 -7.99 -1.19
C GLU A 39 -4.37 -6.66 -1.72
N LEU A 40 -5.08 -5.54 -1.49
CA LEU A 40 -4.62 -4.19 -1.88
C LEU A 40 -3.30 -3.81 -1.18
N ILE A 41 -3.21 -4.08 0.12
CA ILE A 41 -2.00 -3.82 0.90
C ILE A 41 -0.85 -4.67 0.35
N LEU A 42 -1.06 -5.97 0.17
CA LEU A 42 -0.03 -6.87 -0.37
C LEU A 42 0.43 -6.43 -1.77
N LEU A 43 -0.51 -6.08 -2.66
CA LEU A 43 -0.21 -5.62 -4.01
C LEU A 43 0.64 -4.34 -3.97
N SER A 44 0.28 -3.37 -3.14
CA SER A 44 1.04 -2.11 -3.01
C SER A 44 2.46 -2.34 -2.49
N VAL A 45 2.64 -3.26 -1.54
CA VAL A 45 3.95 -3.63 -0.98
C VAL A 45 4.80 -4.34 -2.04
N VAL A 46 4.21 -5.26 -2.80
CA VAL A 46 4.92 -5.97 -3.89
C VAL A 46 5.37 -4.97 -4.95
N LEU A 47 4.53 -4.02 -5.35
CA LEU A 47 4.90 -2.98 -6.32
C LEU A 47 6.05 -2.10 -5.80
N ALA A 48 6.01 -1.70 -4.53
CA ALA A 48 7.11 -0.95 -3.90
C ALA A 48 8.42 -1.75 -3.85
N PHE A 49 8.34 -3.06 -3.61
CA PHE A 49 9.50 -3.95 -3.67
C PHE A 49 10.06 -4.07 -5.07
N VAL A 50 9.21 -4.31 -6.07
CA VAL A 50 9.59 -4.40 -7.49
C VAL A 50 10.25 -3.10 -7.93
N ASP A 51 9.71 -1.94 -7.56
CA ASP A 51 10.30 -0.64 -7.89
C ASP A 51 11.69 -0.46 -7.26
N THR A 52 11.83 -0.78 -5.97
CA THR A 52 13.12 -0.75 -5.25
C THR A 52 14.15 -1.68 -5.89
N TYR A 53 13.67 -2.82 -6.40
CA TYR A 53 14.47 -3.79 -7.11
C TYR A 53 14.90 -3.33 -8.51
N ARG A 54 14.06 -2.60 -9.24
CA ARG A 54 14.40 -2.02 -10.54
C ARG A 54 15.42 -0.89 -10.42
N HIS A 55 15.37 -0.11 -9.35
CA HIS A 55 16.31 0.98 -9.09
C HIS A 55 17.68 0.52 -8.55
N HIS A 56 17.92 -0.81 -8.46
CA HIS A 56 19.19 -1.40 -8.00
C HIS A 56 19.61 -0.97 -6.58
N GLU A 57 18.67 -0.43 -5.80
CA GLU A 57 18.90 0.03 -4.41
C GLU A 57 19.22 -1.14 -3.46
N ARG A 58 19.04 -2.40 -3.92
CA ARG A 58 19.34 -3.63 -3.16
C ARG A 58 20.75 -3.65 -2.56
N ALA A 59 21.75 -3.27 -3.34
CA ALA A 59 23.15 -3.31 -2.89
C ALA A 59 23.39 -2.30 -1.77
N PHE A 60 22.78 -1.11 -1.87
CA PHE A 60 22.83 -0.08 -0.85
C PHE A 60 22.10 -0.51 0.43
N ILE A 61 20.91 -1.11 0.30
CA ILE A 61 20.13 -1.65 1.42
C ILE A 61 20.89 -2.76 2.15
N ALA A 62 21.48 -3.69 1.40
CA ALA A 62 22.28 -4.78 1.96
C ALA A 62 23.52 -4.25 2.71
N ASN A 63 24.19 -3.24 2.17
CA ASN A 63 25.33 -2.59 2.80
C ASN A 63 24.95 -1.83 4.09
N LEU A 64 23.72 -1.34 4.20
CA LEU A 64 23.20 -0.73 5.43
C LEU A 64 22.78 -1.76 6.50
N GLY A 65 22.90 -3.07 6.21
CA GLY A 65 22.49 -4.14 7.12
C GLY A 65 20.98 -4.21 7.35
N ILE A 66 20.18 -3.53 6.53
CA ILE A 66 18.73 -3.51 6.68
C ILE A 66 18.17 -4.83 6.18
N ARG A 67 17.52 -5.57 7.09
CA ARG A 67 16.87 -6.84 6.76
C ARG A 67 15.66 -6.59 5.84
N PRO A 68 15.37 -7.49 4.88
CA PRO A 68 14.22 -7.34 3.97
C PRO A 68 12.89 -7.16 4.70
N PHE A 69 12.72 -7.79 5.87
CA PHE A 69 11.52 -7.67 6.69
C PHE A 69 11.24 -6.23 7.16
N VAL A 70 12.29 -5.44 7.43
CA VAL A 70 12.14 -4.04 7.84
C VAL A 70 11.58 -3.21 6.69
N LEU A 71 11.96 -3.52 5.44
CA LEU A 71 11.42 -2.85 4.26
C LEU A 71 9.95 -3.19 4.02
N VAL A 72 9.56 -4.45 4.25
CA VAL A 72 8.14 -4.85 4.19
C VAL A 72 7.32 -4.00 5.15
N ILE A 73 7.75 -3.85 6.40
CA ILE A 73 7.07 -3.03 7.40
C ILE A 73 6.99 -1.56 6.94
N LEU A 74 8.11 -1.01 6.45
CA LEU A 74 8.16 0.38 5.98
C LEU A 74 7.25 0.64 4.77
N PHE A 75 7.11 -0.32 3.86
CA PHE A 75 6.21 -0.19 2.72
C PHE A 75 4.75 -0.45 3.08
N ALA A 76 4.48 -1.34 4.03
CA ALA A 76 3.13 -1.66 4.47
C ALA A 76 2.54 -0.58 5.38
N ALA A 77 3.36 0.13 6.16
CA ALA A 77 2.89 1.10 7.14
C ALA A 77 1.97 2.19 6.54
N PRO A 78 2.30 2.85 5.42
CA PRO A 78 1.40 3.82 4.80
C PRO A 78 0.06 3.22 4.35
N ALA A 79 0.08 1.98 3.83
CA ALA A 79 -1.13 1.30 3.37
C ALA A 79 -2.04 0.95 4.55
N LEU A 80 -1.47 0.41 5.64
CA LEU A 80 -2.20 0.11 6.87
C LEU A 80 -2.83 1.36 7.49
N ILE A 81 -2.04 2.43 7.64
CA ILE A 81 -2.52 3.71 8.18
C ILE A 81 -3.64 4.28 7.30
N GLY A 82 -3.46 4.22 5.98
CA GLY A 82 -4.42 4.70 5.01
C GLY A 82 -5.76 3.97 5.06
N GLU A 83 -5.75 2.63 5.12
CA GLU A 83 -6.99 1.84 5.22
C GLU A 83 -7.70 2.04 6.56
N VAL A 84 -6.96 2.17 7.68
CA VAL A 84 -7.56 2.49 8.99
C VAL A 84 -8.21 3.88 8.95
N ALA A 85 -7.56 4.88 8.35
CA ALA A 85 -8.12 6.21 8.20
C ALA A 85 -9.41 6.21 7.34
N LEU A 86 -9.43 5.41 6.27
CA LEU A 86 -10.64 5.25 5.44
C LEU A 86 -11.78 4.57 6.20
N TRP A 87 -11.48 3.55 7.01
CA TRP A 87 -12.48 2.88 7.85
C TRP A 87 -13.09 3.83 8.89
N LEU A 88 -12.25 4.60 9.60
CA LEU A 88 -12.71 5.59 10.57
C LEU A 88 -13.53 6.70 9.90
N GLY A 89 -13.10 7.16 8.72
CA GLY A 89 -13.84 8.13 7.91
C GLY A 89 -15.18 7.58 7.43
N ALA A 90 -15.21 6.36 6.89
CA ALA A 90 -16.45 5.74 6.39
C ALA A 90 -17.49 5.53 7.50
N GLY A 91 -17.05 5.15 8.71
CA GLY A 91 -17.94 5.01 9.87
C GLY A 91 -18.47 6.32 10.44
N ALA A 92 -17.88 7.47 10.08
CA ALA A 92 -18.38 8.79 10.51
C ALA A 92 -19.54 9.32 9.66
N PHE A 93 -19.80 8.71 8.50
CA PHE A 93 -20.85 9.11 7.55
C PHE A 93 -21.94 8.03 7.35
N SER A 94 -21.92 6.97 8.16
CA SER A 94 -22.92 5.90 8.22
C SER A 94 -23.87 6.11 9.40
#